data_AF-A0A955I5L2-F1
#
_entry.id   AF-A0A955I5L2-F1
#
_cell.length_a   1.000
_cell.length_b   1.000
_cell.length_c   1.000
_cell.angle_alpha   90.00
_cell.angle_beta   90.00
_cell.angle_gamma   90.00
#
_symmetry.space_group_name_H-M   'P 1'
#
loop_
_entity.id
_entity.type
_entity.pdbx_description
1 polymer ?
#
loop_
_entity_poly.entity_id
_entity_poly.type
_entity_poly.pdbx_seq_one_letter_code
_entity_poly.pdbx_strand_id
1 'polypeptide(L)'
;MKKFNGIDTIATDDTALQNVAGRLGLKFLPLDSSVVNNPPPASEILKHNFTIFEYFLYECRRGVWHVGRFFARHKKHLTYRRPLKSSNTLLLIFSLSFSFLILIFVFYFSATSTTVEILPETSLKTLTRNLIFTTAPNQSVFAKSNEVAILPLDVTIKLETPFEVNSLDASSVRNAKGIVEVINELPTPSQLRPGTRFASEDGVIFKSPGWIKIPGMTTKNGEVLPGKVQIPLIAENVDEKGRIIGVRGNLKN
;
A
#
# COMPACT_ATOMS: atom_id res chain seq x y z
N MET A 1 -13.08 49.23 47.01
CA MET A 1 -13.47 47.90 46.49
C MET A 1 -14.66 47.41 47.32
N LYS A 2 -15.88 47.39 46.75
CA LYS A 2 -17.12 47.05 47.48
C LYS A 2 -17.55 45.63 47.06
N LYS A 3 -17.54 44.68 48.00
CA LYS A 3 -17.85 43.28 47.74
C LYS A 3 -19.37 43.11 47.70
N PHE A 4 -19.94 42.74 46.55
CA PHE A 4 -21.34 42.33 46.43
C PHE A 4 -21.44 40.82 46.67
N ASN A 5 -22.45 40.41 47.45
CA ASN A 5 -22.59 39.04 47.95
C ASN A 5 -22.55 37.98 46.83
N GLY A 6 -21.61 37.03 46.97
CA GLY A 6 -21.70 35.67 46.44
C GLY A 6 -21.19 35.41 45.02
N ILE A 7 -20.82 36.45 44.27
CA ILE A 7 -20.19 36.32 42.94
C ILE A 7 -19.11 37.41 42.91
N ASP A 8 -17.84 37.05 42.68
CA ASP A 8 -16.74 38.01 42.57
C ASP A 8 -16.86 38.78 41.24
N THR A 9 -17.86 39.67 41.15
CA THR A 9 -18.02 40.58 40.03
C THR A 9 -17.10 41.77 40.21
N ILE A 10 -16.14 41.92 39.30
CA ILE A 10 -15.23 43.07 39.28
C ILE A 10 -15.90 44.18 38.47
N ALA A 11 -15.97 45.37 39.05
CA ALA A 11 -16.58 46.53 38.42
C ALA A 11 -15.44 47.45 37.93
N THR A 12 -15.30 47.60 36.62
CA THR A 12 -14.19 48.35 36.00
C THR A 12 -14.64 48.96 34.66
N ASP A 13 -14.26 50.22 34.43
CA ASP A 13 -14.50 50.95 33.17
C ASP A 13 -13.36 50.73 32.15
N ASP A 14 -12.27 50.09 32.58
CA ASP A 14 -11.13 49.83 31.72
C ASP A 14 -11.38 48.65 30.75
N THR A 15 -11.55 48.98 29.47
CA THR A 15 -11.79 48.03 28.36
C THR A 15 -10.72 46.94 28.23
N ALA A 16 -9.46 47.22 28.59
CA ALA A 16 -8.39 46.23 28.54
C ALA A 16 -8.60 45.15 29.62
N LEU A 17 -8.99 45.60 30.80
CA LEU A 17 -9.25 44.74 31.96
C LEU A 17 -10.52 43.90 31.75
N GLN A 18 -11.53 44.44 31.08
CA GLN A 18 -12.73 43.71 30.66
C GLN A 18 -12.41 42.57 29.67
N ASN A 19 -11.52 42.81 28.71
CA ASN A 19 -11.09 41.78 27.74
C ASN A 19 -10.29 40.65 28.40
N VAL A 20 -9.42 40.98 29.36
CA VAL A 20 -8.67 39.99 30.14
C VAL A 20 -9.60 39.18 31.04
N ALA A 21 -10.54 39.85 31.72
CA ALA A 21 -11.55 39.19 32.56
C ALA A 21 -12.44 38.24 31.76
N GLY A 22 -12.87 38.65 30.55
CA GLY A 22 -13.63 37.80 29.63
C GLY A 22 -12.86 36.54 29.21
N ARG A 23 -11.55 36.63 29.00
CA ARG A 23 -10.69 35.46 28.72
C ARG A 23 -10.51 34.54 29.93
N LEU A 24 -10.60 35.08 31.14
CA LEU A 24 -10.52 34.33 32.39
C LEU A 24 -11.88 33.80 32.88
N GLY A 25 -12.97 34.05 32.14
CA GLY A 25 -14.32 33.64 32.53
C GLY A 25 -14.89 34.40 33.73
N LEU A 26 -14.30 35.54 34.09
CA LEU A 26 -14.72 36.37 35.22
C LEU A 26 -15.84 37.32 34.79
N LYS A 27 -16.90 37.39 35.59
CA LYS A 27 -18.05 38.27 35.34
C LYS A 27 -17.69 39.71 35.73
N PHE A 28 -17.92 40.67 34.84
CA PHE A 28 -17.68 42.09 35.12
C PHE A 28 -18.90 42.95 34.82
N LEU A 29 -18.94 44.13 35.46
CA LEU A 29 -19.96 45.16 35.24
C LEU A 29 -19.27 46.38 34.60
N PRO A 30 -19.67 46.80 33.38
CA PRO A 30 -19.21 48.06 32.83
C PRO A 30 -19.84 49.20 33.65
N LEU A 31 -19.00 50.00 34.31
CA LEU A 31 -19.43 51.18 35.05
C LEU A 31 -19.32 52.39 34.12
N ASP A 32 -20.45 52.94 33.68
CA ASP A 32 -20.46 54.30 33.15
C ASP A 32 -20.16 55.27 34.30
N SER A 33 -19.28 56.26 34.06
CA SER A 33 -18.77 57.22 35.06
C SER A 33 -19.88 57.99 35.82
N SER A 34 -21.10 58.03 35.28
CA SER A 34 -22.29 58.61 35.89
C SER A 34 -22.94 57.76 37.00
N VAL A 35 -22.57 56.47 37.11
CA VAL A 35 -23.25 55.47 37.96
C VAL A 35 -22.57 55.27 39.32
N VAL A 36 -21.37 55.82 39.53
CA VAL A 36 -20.59 55.67 40.78
C VAL A 36 -21.37 56.14 42.02
N ASN A 37 -22.26 57.12 41.85
CA ASN A 37 -22.99 57.73 42.97
C ASN A 37 -24.39 57.14 43.20
N ASN A 38 -24.97 56.42 42.23
CA ASN A 38 -26.30 55.78 42.35
C ASN A 38 -26.33 54.47 41.56
N PRO A 39 -26.17 53.30 42.21
CA PRO A 39 -26.20 52.03 41.48
C PRO A 39 -27.63 51.73 40.96
N PRO A 40 -27.78 51.26 39.71
CA PRO A 40 -29.08 50.88 39.14
C PRO A 40 -29.69 49.68 39.89
N PRO A 41 -31.03 49.53 39.88
CA PRO A 41 -31.71 48.42 40.54
C PRO A 41 -31.25 47.07 39.97
N ALA A 42 -31.13 46.05 40.84
CA ALA A 42 -30.59 44.72 40.50
C ALA A 42 -31.24 44.05 39.27
N SER A 43 -32.49 44.40 38.95
CA SER A 43 -33.22 43.90 37.78
C SER A 43 -32.67 44.37 36.43
N GLU A 44 -32.02 45.53 36.36
CA GLU A 44 -31.38 46.05 35.13
C GLU A 44 -29.98 45.50 34.93
N ILE A 45 -29.24 45.33 36.03
CA ILE A 45 -27.90 44.72 36.06
C ILE A 45 -27.91 43.31 35.44
N LEU A 46 -29.03 42.60 35.60
CA LEU A 46 -29.21 41.23 35.11
C LEU A 46 -29.52 41.14 33.61
N LYS A 47 -29.86 42.21 32.90
CA LYS A 47 -30.23 42.11 31.46
C LYS A 47 -29.03 41.97 30.53
N HIS A 48 -27.85 42.42 30.94
CA HIS A 48 -26.69 42.55 30.04
C HIS A 48 -25.63 41.45 30.21
N ASN A 49 -25.81 40.50 31.13
CA ASN A 49 -24.79 39.48 31.44
C ASN A 49 -25.40 38.09 31.72
N PHE A 50 -26.26 37.61 30.80
CA PHE A 50 -26.71 36.22 30.79
C PHE A 50 -26.28 35.51 29.50
N THR A 51 -25.91 34.25 29.63
CA THR A 51 -25.85 33.35 28.48
C THR A 51 -27.28 33.06 27.98
N ILE A 52 -27.44 32.78 26.68
CA ILE A 52 -28.75 32.50 26.06
C ILE A 52 -29.50 31.40 26.83
N PHE A 53 -28.77 30.38 27.31
CA PHE A 53 -29.35 29.27 28.06
C PHE A 53 -29.82 29.68 29.47
N GLU A 54 -29.08 30.53 30.18
CA GLU A 54 -29.51 31.07 31.48
C GLU A 54 -30.76 31.95 31.32
N TYR A 55 -30.81 32.75 30.25
CA TYR A 55 -32.00 33.55 29.93
C TYR A 55 -33.22 32.68 29.61
N PHE A 56 -33.03 31.61 28.84
CA PHE A 56 -34.08 30.63 28.55
C PHE A 56 -34.60 29.96 29.84
N LEU A 57 -33.69 29.49 30.70
CA LEU A 57 -34.06 28.85 31.96
C LEU A 57 -34.79 29.82 32.91
N TYR A 58 -34.37 31.09 32.91
CA TYR A 58 -35.04 32.16 33.64
C TYR A 58 -36.48 32.37 33.15
N GLU A 59 -36.70 32.47 31.83
CA GLU A 59 -38.06 32.61 31.28
C GLU A 59 -38.93 31.38 31.53
N CYS A 60 -38.39 30.15 31.46
CA CYS A 60 -39.12 28.95 31.88
C CYS A 60 -39.54 29.01 33.35
N ARG A 61 -38.64 29.35 34.26
CA ARG A 61 -38.95 29.50 35.70
C ARG A 61 -39.97 30.62 35.95
N ARG A 62 -39.86 31.73 35.23
CA ARG A 62 -40.81 32.85 35.28
C ARG A 62 -42.20 32.42 34.83
N GLY A 63 -42.29 31.66 33.73
CA GLY A 63 -43.54 31.06 33.27
C GLY A 63 -44.18 30.15 34.31
N VAL A 64 -43.39 29.24 34.90
CA VAL A 64 -43.84 28.35 35.99
C VAL A 64 -44.35 29.14 37.20
N TRP A 65 -43.67 30.22 37.58
CA TRP A 65 -44.11 31.09 38.68
C TRP A 65 -45.42 31.81 38.36
N HIS A 66 -45.61 32.31 37.14
CA HIS A 66 -46.88 32.92 36.71
C HIS A 66 -48.03 31.92 36.73
N VAL A 67 -47.81 30.69 36.24
CA VAL A 67 -48.78 29.60 36.29
C VAL A 67 -49.10 29.23 37.75
N GLY A 68 -48.08 29.08 38.60
CA GLY A 68 -48.26 28.79 40.03
C GLY A 68 -49.04 29.89 40.75
N ARG A 69 -48.82 31.17 40.43
CA ARG A 69 -49.55 32.30 41.02
C ARG A 69 -50.99 32.37 40.51
N PHE A 70 -51.25 31.96 39.27
CA PHE A 70 -52.60 31.83 38.73
C PHE A 70 -53.41 30.78 39.50
N PHE A 71 -52.81 29.62 39.79
CA PHE A 71 -53.44 28.60 40.63
C PHE A 71 -53.55 29.02 42.11
N ALA A 72 -52.57 29.75 42.65
CA ALA A 72 -52.58 30.20 44.05
C ALA A 72 -53.61 31.30 44.35
N ARG A 73 -54.08 32.07 43.34
CA ARG A 73 -55.13 33.09 43.50
C ARG A 73 -56.53 32.54 43.74
N HIS A 74 -56.73 31.22 43.66
CA HIS A 74 -58.01 30.58 43.97
C HIS A 74 -58.21 30.24 45.46
N LYS A 75 -57.90 31.17 46.38
CA LYS A 75 -58.29 31.03 47.80
C LYS A 75 -59.14 32.20 48.28
N LYS A 76 -60.39 31.83 48.59
CA LYS A 76 -61.39 32.44 49.47
C LYS A 76 -62.19 33.65 48.95
N HIS A 77 -63.21 33.35 48.15
CA HIS A 77 -64.59 33.74 48.50
C HIS A 77 -65.49 32.51 48.27
N LEU A 78 -66.16 32.05 49.34
CA LEU A 78 -67.19 31.02 49.25
C LEU A 78 -68.43 31.64 48.59
N THR A 79 -68.38 31.82 47.28
CA THR A 79 -69.60 32.00 46.49
C THR A 79 -70.11 30.62 46.11
N TYR A 80 -71.39 30.40 46.37
CA TYR A 80 -72.13 29.19 46.03
C TYR A 80 -72.11 29.01 44.51
N ARG A 81 -71.04 28.39 43.98
CA ARG A 81 -70.96 28.03 42.57
C ARG A 81 -71.97 26.92 42.35
N ARG A 82 -72.95 27.18 41.48
CA ARG A 82 -73.81 26.14 40.90
C ARG A 82 -72.94 24.96 40.47
N PRO A 83 -73.36 23.70 40.66
CA PRO A 83 -72.59 22.56 40.21
C PRO A 83 -72.33 22.74 38.71
N LEU A 84 -71.07 22.98 38.34
CA LEU A 84 -70.70 22.96 36.93
C LEU A 84 -71.02 21.54 36.47
N LYS A 85 -71.95 21.44 35.52
CA LYS A 85 -72.25 20.19 34.80
C LYS A 85 -70.91 19.64 34.32
N SER A 86 -70.43 18.58 34.96
CA SER A 86 -69.11 18.01 34.73
C SER A 86 -69.07 17.41 33.34
N SER A 87 -68.65 18.21 32.35
CA SER A 87 -68.49 17.72 31.00
C SER A 87 -67.26 16.83 30.97
N ASN A 88 -67.46 15.52 30.83
CA ASN A 88 -66.39 14.53 30.63
C ASN A 88 -65.60 14.75 29.31
N THR A 89 -65.90 15.83 28.59
CA THR A 89 -65.25 16.24 27.34
C THR A 89 -63.75 16.45 27.51
N LEU A 90 -63.29 17.01 28.63
CA LEU A 90 -61.84 17.16 28.89
C LEU A 90 -61.13 15.82 29.07
N LEU A 91 -61.78 14.87 29.77
CA LEU A 91 -61.26 13.51 29.93
C LEU A 91 -61.22 12.80 28.57
N LEU A 92 -62.25 13.00 27.75
CA LEU A 92 -62.32 12.47 26.39
C LEU A 92 -61.22 13.05 25.49
N ILE A 93 -60.99 14.36 25.53
CA ILE A 93 -59.91 15.03 24.77
C ILE A 93 -58.54 14.52 25.22
N PHE A 94 -58.32 14.38 26.53
CA PHE A 94 -57.06 13.88 27.06
C PHE A 94 -56.84 12.40 26.68
N SER A 95 -57.86 11.56 26.81
CA SER A 95 -57.83 10.16 26.38
C SER A 95 -57.58 10.00 24.88
N LEU A 96 -58.21 10.86 24.06
CA LEU A 96 -58.05 10.85 22.61
C LEU A 96 -56.64 11.26 22.21
N SER A 97 -56.12 12.33 22.83
CA SER A 97 -54.74 12.79 22.60
C SER A 97 -53.73 11.73 23.02
N PHE A 98 -53.94 11.07 24.17
CA PHE A 98 -53.07 10.01 24.67
C PHE A 98 -53.10 8.77 23.76
N SER A 99 -54.27 8.38 23.26
CA SER A 99 -54.41 7.30 22.27
C SER A 99 -53.66 7.60 20.97
N PHE A 100 -53.71 8.85 20.50
CA PHE A 100 -53.01 9.27 19.28
C PHE A 100 -51.49 9.25 19.46
N LEU A 101 -51.01 9.63 20.65
CA LEU A 101 -49.59 9.58 21.00
C LEU A 101 -49.04 8.14 20.97
N ILE A 102 -49.79 7.19 21.53
CA ILE A 102 -49.41 5.77 21.53
C ILE A 102 -49.37 5.22 20.11
N LEU A 103 -50.34 5.59 19.27
CA LEU A 103 -50.37 5.20 17.86
C LEU A 103 -49.09 5.65 17.13
N ILE A 104 -48.72 6.92 17.28
CA ILE A 104 -47.50 7.48 16.68
C ILE A 104 -46.25 6.74 17.18
N PHE A 105 -46.20 6.42 18.48
CA PHE A 105 -45.08 5.69 19.08
C PHE A 105 -44.91 4.28 18.48
N VAL A 106 -46.01 3.53 18.33
CA VAL A 106 -45.97 2.19 17.72
C VAL A 106 -45.59 2.27 16.25
N PHE A 107 -46.08 3.25 15.49
CA PHE A 107 -45.65 3.45 14.09
C PHE A 107 -44.17 3.79 13.97
N TYR A 108 -43.66 4.67 14.84
CA TYR A 108 -42.24 5.04 14.87
C TYR A 108 -41.35 3.82 15.15
N PHE A 109 -41.74 2.98 16.12
CA PHE A 109 -40.99 1.77 16.48
C PHE A 109 -41.15 0.64 15.44
N SER A 110 -42.33 0.51 14.84
CA SER A 110 -42.61 -0.53 13.84
C SER A 110 -41.96 -0.24 12.48
N ALA A 111 -41.57 1.00 12.20
CA ALA A 111 -40.77 1.35 11.04
C ALA A 111 -39.32 0.83 11.21
N THR A 112 -39.15 -0.49 11.12
CA THR A 112 -37.85 -1.15 11.12
C THR A 112 -37.04 -0.64 9.94
N SER A 113 -35.79 -0.25 10.18
CA SER A 113 -34.85 0.09 9.11
C SER A 113 -34.45 -1.19 8.38
N THR A 114 -34.96 -1.39 7.16
CA THR A 114 -34.57 -2.51 6.30
C THR A 114 -33.19 -2.22 5.72
N THR A 115 -32.17 -2.92 6.19
CA THR A 115 -30.82 -2.87 5.60
C THR A 115 -30.81 -3.75 4.36
N VAL A 116 -30.87 -3.12 3.18
CA VAL A 116 -30.68 -3.82 1.91
C VAL A 116 -29.17 -3.90 1.66
N GLU A 117 -28.60 -5.08 1.87
CA GLU A 117 -27.21 -5.35 1.51
C GLU A 117 -27.12 -5.77 0.04
N ILE A 118 -26.49 -4.94 -0.78
CA ILE A 118 -26.21 -5.26 -2.18
C ILE A 118 -24.77 -5.76 -2.24
N LEU A 119 -24.62 -7.09 -2.31
CA LEU A 119 -23.32 -7.72 -2.51
C LEU A 119 -23.04 -7.82 -4.02
N PRO A 120 -21.96 -7.19 -4.53
CA PRO A 120 -21.61 -7.33 -5.92
C PRO A 120 -21.06 -8.74 -6.19
N GLU A 121 -21.63 -9.42 -7.17
CA GLU A 121 -21.08 -10.68 -7.67
C GLU A 121 -19.88 -10.40 -8.57
N THR A 122 -18.67 -10.68 -8.08
CA THR A 122 -17.41 -10.46 -8.79
C THR A 122 -16.98 -11.74 -9.52
N SER A 123 -17.50 -11.94 -10.73
CA SER A 123 -17.03 -13.01 -11.61
C SER A 123 -15.78 -12.58 -12.38
N LEU A 124 -14.65 -13.29 -12.18
CA LEU A 124 -13.48 -13.17 -13.04
C LEU A 124 -13.77 -13.81 -14.40
N LYS A 125 -14.26 -13.02 -15.35
CA LYS A 125 -14.36 -13.47 -16.75
C LYS A 125 -12.99 -13.38 -17.41
N THR A 126 -12.41 -14.52 -17.73
CA THR A 126 -11.23 -14.61 -18.59
C THR A 126 -11.62 -14.18 -20.00
N LEU A 127 -11.38 -12.91 -20.34
CA LEU A 127 -11.57 -12.41 -21.69
C LEU A 127 -10.44 -12.95 -22.57
N THR A 128 -10.72 -13.98 -23.35
CA THR A 128 -9.82 -14.42 -24.42
C THR A 128 -9.95 -13.42 -25.56
N ARG A 129 -8.87 -12.71 -25.88
CA ARG A 129 -8.83 -11.75 -26.99
C ARG A 129 -7.74 -12.16 -27.98
N ASN A 130 -8.06 -12.08 -29.27
CA ASN A 130 -7.10 -12.27 -30.34
C ASN A 130 -6.33 -10.97 -30.52
N LEU A 131 -5.04 -10.97 -30.16
CA LEU A 131 -4.13 -9.85 -30.40
C LEU A 131 -3.47 -10.06 -31.77
N ILE A 132 -3.49 -9.01 -32.59
CA ILE A 132 -2.81 -8.96 -33.88
C ILE A 132 -1.56 -8.13 -33.71
N PHE A 133 -0.39 -8.72 -33.94
CA PHE A 133 0.89 -8.02 -33.85
C PHE A 133 1.24 -7.41 -35.22
N THR A 134 1.48 -6.11 -35.27
CA THR A 134 1.83 -5.38 -36.51
C THR A 134 3.11 -4.59 -36.35
N THR A 135 3.95 -4.58 -37.38
CA THR A 135 5.23 -3.84 -37.43
C THR A 135 5.06 -2.37 -37.82
N ALA A 136 3.89 -2.00 -38.33
CA ALA A 136 3.54 -0.63 -38.69
C ALA A 136 2.18 -0.29 -38.07
N PRO A 137 2.15 0.29 -36.86
CA PRO A 137 0.89 0.76 -36.30
C PRO A 137 0.39 1.91 -37.17
N ASN A 138 -0.84 1.80 -37.69
CA ASN A 138 -1.55 2.97 -38.17
C ASN A 138 -1.66 3.93 -36.97
N GLN A 139 -0.97 5.07 -37.04
CA GLN A 139 -0.95 6.12 -36.01
C GLN A 139 -2.29 6.88 -35.94
N SER A 140 -3.41 6.22 -36.21
CA SER A 140 -4.72 6.82 -36.11
C SER A 140 -5.26 6.59 -34.71
N VAL A 141 -5.93 7.61 -34.17
CA VAL A 141 -6.65 7.56 -32.88
C VAL A 141 -7.78 6.50 -32.90
N PHE A 142 -8.02 5.89 -34.07
CA PHE A 142 -8.99 4.81 -34.32
C PHE A 142 -8.34 3.42 -34.41
N ALA A 143 -7.09 3.25 -33.96
CA ALA A 143 -6.44 1.94 -33.90
C ALA A 143 -7.36 0.94 -33.19
N LYS A 144 -7.68 -0.16 -33.89
CA LYS A 144 -8.54 -1.22 -33.39
C LYS A 144 -7.90 -1.78 -32.13
N SER A 145 -8.65 -1.88 -31.02
CA SER A 145 -8.15 -2.22 -29.68
C SER A 145 -7.46 -3.58 -29.53
N ASN A 146 -7.35 -4.35 -30.62
CA ASN A 146 -6.73 -5.66 -30.69
C ASN A 146 -5.38 -5.65 -31.44
N GLU A 147 -4.89 -4.51 -31.91
CA GLU A 147 -3.60 -4.40 -32.60
C GLU A 147 -2.50 -3.94 -31.65
N VAL A 148 -1.41 -4.70 -31.56
CA VAL A 148 -0.24 -4.38 -30.73
C VAL A 148 0.95 -4.14 -31.64
N ALA A 149 1.57 -2.96 -31.50
CA ALA A 149 2.78 -2.62 -32.24
C ALA A 149 3.97 -3.45 -31.72
N ILE A 150 4.70 -4.08 -32.63
CA ILE A 150 5.94 -4.80 -32.33
C ILE A 150 7.11 -4.19 -33.08
N LEU A 151 8.27 -4.15 -32.42
CA LEU A 151 9.51 -3.65 -33.02
C LEU A 151 10.26 -4.85 -33.65
N PRO A 152 10.53 -4.85 -34.96
CA PRO A 152 11.36 -5.89 -35.55
C PRO A 152 12.78 -5.81 -34.97
N LEU A 153 13.31 -6.96 -34.54
CA LEU A 153 14.67 -7.10 -34.06
C LEU A 153 15.45 -7.99 -35.02
N ASP A 154 16.40 -7.39 -35.74
CA ASP A 154 17.30 -8.13 -36.62
C ASP A 154 18.44 -8.73 -35.79
N VAL A 155 18.42 -10.05 -35.61
CA VAL A 155 19.49 -10.78 -34.90
C VAL A 155 20.36 -11.50 -35.92
N THR A 156 21.59 -11.01 -36.10
CA THR A 156 22.59 -11.68 -36.93
C THR A 156 23.24 -12.82 -36.13
N ILE A 157 22.80 -14.04 -36.35
CA ILE A 157 23.40 -15.24 -35.74
C ILE A 157 24.49 -15.76 -36.68
N LYS A 158 25.73 -15.84 -36.20
CA LYS A 158 26.81 -16.53 -36.91
C LYS A 158 26.66 -18.04 -36.70
N LEU A 159 26.17 -18.74 -37.71
CA LEU A 159 26.22 -20.20 -37.75
C LEU A 159 27.57 -20.63 -38.31
N GLU A 160 28.49 -21.03 -37.43
CA GLU A 160 29.70 -21.72 -37.83
C GLU A 160 29.33 -23.19 -38.08
N THR A 161 29.32 -23.59 -39.36
CA THR A 161 29.21 -25.00 -39.74
C THR A 161 30.63 -25.51 -39.95
N PRO A 162 31.24 -26.22 -38.97
CA PRO A 162 32.53 -26.84 -39.20
C PRO A 162 32.35 -27.94 -40.24
N PHE A 163 32.94 -27.77 -41.42
CA PHE A 163 33.07 -28.86 -42.37
C PHE A 163 34.19 -29.77 -41.89
N GLU A 164 33.88 -31.04 -41.64
CA GLU A 164 34.89 -32.07 -41.37
C GLU A 164 35.67 -32.36 -42.64
N VAL A 165 36.83 -31.73 -42.80
CA VAL A 165 37.74 -32.01 -43.92
C VAL A 165 38.71 -33.10 -43.50
N ASN A 166 38.33 -34.37 -43.71
CA ASN A 166 39.24 -35.51 -43.58
C ASN A 166 40.13 -35.66 -44.83
N SER A 167 40.90 -34.62 -45.18
CA SER A 167 41.84 -34.70 -46.31
C SER A 167 43.18 -35.29 -45.85
N LEU A 168 43.41 -36.56 -46.16
CA LEU A 168 44.72 -37.18 -46.01
C LEU A 168 45.55 -36.89 -47.27
N ASP A 169 46.52 -35.98 -47.16
CA ASP A 169 47.55 -35.80 -48.17
C ASP A 169 48.79 -36.62 -47.80
N ALA A 170 48.93 -37.80 -48.40
CA ALA A 170 50.06 -38.70 -48.17
C ALA A 170 51.42 -38.11 -48.62
N SER A 171 51.42 -37.05 -49.43
CA SER A 171 52.62 -36.36 -49.90
C SER A 171 53.01 -35.15 -49.05
N SER A 172 52.21 -34.82 -48.02
CA SER A 172 52.45 -33.66 -47.18
C SER A 172 53.67 -33.84 -46.28
N VAL A 173 54.49 -32.79 -46.18
CA VAL A 173 55.67 -32.73 -45.28
C VAL A 173 55.30 -32.23 -43.87
N ARG A 174 54.02 -31.94 -43.62
CA ARG A 174 53.56 -31.39 -42.33
C ARG A 174 53.19 -32.50 -41.35
N ASN A 175 53.60 -32.33 -40.10
CA ASN A 175 53.21 -33.23 -39.03
C ASN A 175 51.71 -33.09 -38.73
N ALA A 176 51.07 -34.23 -38.43
CA ALA A 176 49.68 -34.28 -38.01
C ALA A 176 49.48 -33.43 -36.75
N LYS A 177 48.35 -32.72 -36.69
CA LYS A 177 47.93 -31.92 -35.53
C LYS A 177 46.59 -32.42 -35.06
N GLY A 178 46.43 -32.57 -33.76
CA GLY A 178 45.18 -33.01 -33.14
C GLY A 178 44.89 -32.24 -31.87
N ILE A 179 43.67 -32.35 -31.38
CA ILE A 179 43.27 -31.83 -30.07
C ILE A 179 42.91 -33.03 -29.20
N VAL A 180 43.49 -33.11 -28.01
CA VAL A 180 43.21 -34.18 -27.03
C VAL A 180 42.67 -33.57 -25.75
N GLU A 181 41.64 -34.21 -25.17
CA GLU A 181 41.15 -33.88 -23.84
C GLU A 181 42.02 -34.60 -22.80
N VAL A 182 42.67 -33.83 -21.93
CA VAL A 182 43.42 -34.35 -20.78
C VAL A 182 42.60 -34.15 -19.52
N ILE A 183 42.45 -35.24 -18.76
CA ILE A 183 41.68 -35.29 -17.53
C ILE A 183 42.66 -35.41 -16.36
N ASN A 184 42.46 -34.57 -15.34
CA ASN A 184 43.18 -34.61 -14.08
C ASN A 184 42.21 -34.95 -12.95
N GLU A 185 42.38 -36.15 -12.40
CA GLU A 185 41.60 -36.67 -11.28
C GLU A 185 42.15 -36.20 -9.91
N LEU A 186 43.31 -35.55 -9.89
CA LEU A 186 43.91 -35.05 -8.66
C LEU A 186 43.28 -33.72 -8.22
N PRO A 187 43.11 -33.48 -6.91
CA PRO A 187 42.65 -32.18 -6.39
C PRO A 187 43.58 -31.02 -6.74
N THR A 188 44.86 -31.30 -6.93
CA THR A 188 45.89 -30.30 -7.22
C THR A 188 45.99 -30.03 -8.71
N PRO A 189 46.12 -28.75 -9.14
CA PRO A 189 46.39 -28.42 -10.53
C PRO A 189 47.76 -28.96 -10.95
N SER A 190 47.85 -29.46 -12.17
CA SER A 190 49.08 -29.98 -12.77
C SER A 190 49.53 -29.09 -13.92
N GLN A 191 50.83 -29.05 -14.18
CA GLN A 191 51.41 -28.27 -15.27
C GLN A 191 52.32 -29.15 -16.12
N LEU A 192 52.03 -29.22 -17.41
CA LEU A 192 52.85 -29.94 -18.38
C LEU A 192 53.86 -29.00 -19.02
N ARG A 193 55.08 -29.49 -19.16
CA ARG A 193 56.17 -28.77 -19.84
C ARG A 193 55.96 -28.79 -21.36
N PRO A 194 56.49 -27.80 -22.10
CA PRO A 194 56.58 -27.89 -23.55
C PRO A 194 57.33 -29.16 -23.97
N GLY A 195 56.85 -29.84 -25.00
CA GLY A 195 57.43 -31.09 -25.48
C GLY A 195 57.10 -32.33 -24.63
N THR A 196 56.12 -32.24 -23.72
CA THR A 196 55.59 -33.43 -23.02
C THR A 196 55.06 -34.42 -24.05
N ARG A 197 55.44 -35.69 -23.92
CA ARG A 197 55.13 -36.76 -24.89
C ARG A 197 53.84 -37.48 -24.49
N PHE A 198 52.97 -37.69 -25.47
CA PHE A 198 51.74 -38.46 -25.37
C PHE A 198 51.85 -39.63 -26.34
N ALA A 199 51.69 -40.86 -25.87
CA ALA A 199 51.73 -42.06 -26.70
C ALA A 199 50.31 -42.58 -26.93
N SER A 200 50.00 -42.90 -28.19
CA SER A 200 48.80 -43.67 -28.54
C SER A 200 49.03 -45.16 -28.30
N GLU A 201 47.96 -45.97 -28.28
CA GLU A 201 48.03 -47.44 -28.17
C GLU A 201 48.90 -48.06 -29.28
N ASP A 202 48.90 -47.44 -30.47
CA ASP A 202 49.72 -47.83 -31.62
C ASP A 202 51.22 -47.48 -31.51
N GLY A 203 51.63 -46.86 -30.39
CA GLY A 203 52.99 -46.40 -30.12
C GLY A 203 53.33 -45.00 -30.67
N VAL A 204 52.38 -44.36 -31.36
CA VAL A 204 52.54 -43.06 -32.03
C VAL A 204 52.69 -41.96 -31.00
N ILE A 205 53.74 -41.15 -31.15
CA ILE A 205 54.08 -40.11 -30.18
C ILE A 205 53.64 -38.73 -30.67
N PHE A 206 53.02 -37.98 -29.77
CA PHE A 206 52.64 -36.58 -29.94
C PHE A 206 53.29 -35.71 -28.87
N LYS A 207 53.57 -34.44 -29.19
CA LYS A 207 54.19 -33.47 -28.28
C LYS A 207 53.31 -32.25 -28.07
N SER A 208 53.31 -31.74 -26.84
CA SER A 208 52.73 -30.44 -26.53
C SER A 208 53.57 -29.30 -27.15
N PRO A 209 52.94 -28.30 -27.80
CA PRO A 209 53.65 -27.16 -28.38
C PRO A 209 54.14 -26.15 -27.32
N GLY A 210 53.58 -26.18 -26.11
CA GLY A 210 53.86 -25.19 -25.07
C GLY A 210 53.50 -25.66 -23.67
N TRP A 211 53.55 -24.72 -22.72
CA TRP A 211 53.14 -24.95 -21.33
C TRP A 211 51.63 -25.12 -21.27
N ILE A 212 51.17 -26.19 -20.61
CA ILE A 212 49.73 -26.40 -20.37
C ILE A 212 49.48 -26.50 -18.87
N LYS A 213 48.49 -25.74 -18.40
CA LYS A 213 47.97 -25.84 -17.04
C LYS A 213 46.69 -26.66 -17.06
N ILE A 214 46.68 -27.78 -16.36
CA ILE A 214 45.52 -28.64 -16.18
C ILE A 214 44.90 -28.33 -14.82
N PRO A 215 43.61 -27.93 -14.76
CA PRO A 215 42.97 -27.67 -13.48
C PRO A 215 42.92 -28.92 -12.60
N GLY A 216 42.88 -28.73 -11.29
CA GLY A 216 42.57 -29.81 -10.35
C GLY A 216 41.08 -30.15 -10.37
N MET A 217 40.75 -31.26 -9.74
CA MET A 217 39.38 -31.68 -9.47
C MET A 217 38.61 -30.61 -8.69
N THR A 218 37.36 -30.34 -9.07
CA THR A 218 36.51 -29.35 -8.41
C THR A 218 35.20 -29.98 -7.95
N THR A 219 34.74 -29.58 -6.77
CA THR A 219 33.42 -29.99 -6.26
C THR A 219 32.41 -28.92 -6.60
N LYS A 220 31.42 -29.24 -7.44
CA LYS A 220 30.27 -28.38 -7.75
C LYS A 220 29.00 -29.14 -7.38
N ASN A 221 28.14 -28.52 -6.57
CA ASN A 221 26.85 -29.08 -6.16
C ASN A 221 26.94 -30.47 -5.49
N GLY A 222 28.02 -30.77 -4.77
CA GLY A 222 28.22 -32.07 -4.10
C GLY A 222 28.76 -33.18 -5.01
N GLU A 223 28.90 -32.93 -6.31
CA GLU A 223 29.54 -33.84 -7.26
C GLU A 223 31.01 -33.48 -7.47
N VAL A 224 31.85 -34.51 -7.50
CA VAL A 224 33.29 -34.41 -7.69
C VAL A 224 33.59 -34.51 -9.19
N LEU A 225 33.94 -33.38 -9.82
CA LEU A 225 34.23 -33.32 -11.24
C LEU A 225 35.75 -33.22 -11.47
N PRO A 226 36.34 -34.08 -12.33
CA PRO A 226 37.75 -34.00 -12.64
C PRO A 226 38.05 -32.73 -13.45
N GLY A 227 39.28 -32.21 -13.30
CA GLY A 227 39.74 -31.10 -14.11
C GLY A 227 39.94 -31.54 -15.56
N LYS A 228 39.38 -30.80 -16.52
CA LYS A 228 39.50 -31.10 -17.95
C LYS A 228 40.14 -29.94 -18.70
N VAL A 229 41.01 -30.24 -19.66
CA VAL A 229 41.55 -29.25 -20.59
C VAL A 229 41.78 -29.87 -21.97
N GLN A 230 41.42 -29.14 -23.02
CA GLN A 230 41.72 -29.52 -24.40
C GLN A 230 43.08 -28.95 -24.80
N ILE A 231 43.95 -29.80 -25.34
CA ILE A 231 45.33 -29.47 -25.65
C ILE A 231 45.60 -29.75 -27.13
N PRO A 232 46.15 -28.78 -27.89
CA PRO A 232 46.66 -29.07 -29.23
C PRO A 232 47.97 -29.87 -29.12
N LEU A 233 48.05 -30.98 -29.83
CA LEU A 233 49.22 -31.83 -29.91
C LEU A 233 49.74 -31.92 -31.35
N ILE A 234 51.05 -32.09 -31.50
CA ILE A 234 51.72 -32.24 -32.80
C ILE A 234 52.41 -33.60 -32.83
N ALA A 235 52.16 -34.39 -33.88
CA ALA A 235 52.81 -35.68 -34.05
C ALA A 235 54.33 -35.52 -34.19
N GLU A 236 55.08 -36.44 -33.58
CA GLU A 236 56.51 -36.55 -33.78
C GLU A 236 56.81 -37.31 -35.07
N ASN A 237 58.03 -37.15 -35.60
CA ASN A 237 58.45 -37.86 -36.80
C ASN A 237 58.66 -39.36 -36.55
N VAL A 238 58.91 -39.73 -35.29
CA VAL A 238 59.39 -41.04 -34.88
C VAL A 238 58.54 -41.61 -33.74
N ASP A 239 58.21 -42.89 -33.88
CA ASP A 239 57.44 -43.74 -32.97
C ASP A 239 58.24 -44.06 -31.71
N GLU A 240 57.60 -44.64 -30.69
CA GLU A 240 58.30 -45.13 -29.49
C GLU A 240 59.46 -46.08 -29.82
N LYS A 241 59.30 -46.88 -30.88
CA LYS A 241 60.30 -47.86 -31.34
C LYS A 241 61.36 -47.31 -32.29
N GLY A 242 61.45 -45.98 -32.48
CA GLY A 242 62.43 -45.39 -33.39
C GLY A 242 62.05 -45.47 -34.88
N ARG A 243 60.83 -45.89 -35.21
CA ARG A 243 60.33 -46.02 -36.61
C ARG A 243 59.69 -44.72 -37.07
N ILE A 244 59.80 -44.38 -38.35
CA ILE A 244 59.15 -43.19 -38.91
C ILE A 244 57.63 -43.38 -38.88
N ILE A 245 56.91 -42.41 -38.32
CA ILE A 245 55.44 -42.46 -38.16
C ILE A 245 54.74 -42.19 -39.50
N GLY A 246 55.14 -41.13 -40.22
CA GLY A 246 54.56 -40.75 -41.51
C GLY A 246 53.03 -40.66 -41.47
N VAL A 247 52.37 -41.38 -42.39
CA VAL A 247 50.89 -41.44 -42.49
C VAL A 247 50.23 -41.99 -41.22
N ARG A 248 50.92 -42.81 -40.42
CA ARG A 248 50.39 -43.37 -39.16
C ARG A 248 50.14 -42.30 -38.10
N GLY A 249 50.65 -41.08 -38.28
CA GLY A 249 50.43 -39.95 -37.38
C GLY A 249 48.98 -39.44 -37.40
N ASN A 250 48.22 -39.80 -38.43
CA ASN A 250 46.79 -39.56 -38.52
C ASN A 250 46.05 -40.74 -37.90
N LEU A 251 45.71 -40.60 -36.62
CA LEU A 251 44.86 -41.56 -35.94
C LEU A 251 43.46 -41.51 -36.55
N LYS A 252 42.87 -42.67 -36.82
CA LYS A 252 41.46 -42.74 -37.21
C LYS A 252 40.61 -42.56 -35.95
N ASN A 253 39.58 -41.72 -36.07
CA ASN A 253 38.55 -41.56 -35.05
C ASN A 253 37.61 -42.78 -35.03
#